data_AF-A0AAW8EQJ5-F1
#
_entry.id   AF-A0AAW8EQJ5-F1
#
_cell.length_a   1.000
_cell.length_b   1.000
_cell.length_c   1.000
_cell.angle_alpha   90.00
_cell.angle_beta   90.00
_cell.angle_gamma   90.00
#
_symmetry.space_group_name_H-M   'P 1'
#
loop_
_entity.id
_entity.type
_entity.pdbx_description
1 polymer ?
#
loop_
_entity_poly.entity_id
_entity_poly.type
_entity_poly.pdbx_seq_one_letter_code
_entity_poly.pdbx_strand_id
1 'polypeptide(L)'
;MHPLNLALFDALAAGFAPSPAVLQLASAIALGSSWACAAVLAWAAWRRAAQRPCVLAVLAAGGAASLVSQEIAASVGMPRPFMMGLSPAHVPHGLRAGLPSTHASVMFTMAFVLLLRRPMRDVGLIILAAALATGWARIHVGIHFPFDVAAGALLGAAIAAALFALQAIAPRLAPQAAAALARPLRALADGRAGPCLVMVFVLVAAWVGSNTPGMVGPGMLEEDGPVEKGTVLLYLAAVLCLPMVRMASLSRLDRTAIGVLLLAFAAREADWHLAHFGAAGVLEAPLPRVLAGAAILALIAAAAGWLARRAWSASRAMRSWRQWRPEAATSLTFVAVIGAAVILDQLPASLAGQQPDLLAVGSSSAAFRSYLMHSFEEILELALPVLALLAILQARLGGSRDRAPGGIARSYA
;
A
#
# COMPACT_ATOMS: atom_id res chain seq x y z
N MET A 1 -21.64 -19.40 -19.97
CA MET A 1 -20.19 -19.67 -20.09
C MET A 1 -19.86 -20.03 -21.52
N HIS A 2 -18.75 -19.53 -22.08
CA HIS A 2 -18.37 -19.81 -23.47
C HIS A 2 -17.86 -21.26 -23.63
N PRO A 3 -18.32 -22.05 -24.63
CA PRO A 3 -17.97 -23.47 -24.76
C PRO A 3 -16.46 -23.75 -24.81
N LEU A 4 -15.70 -22.91 -25.53
CA LEU A 4 -14.24 -23.02 -25.59
C LEU A 4 -13.58 -22.87 -24.21
N ASN A 5 -14.09 -21.98 -23.36
CA ASN A 5 -13.51 -21.75 -22.04
C ASN A 5 -13.71 -22.95 -21.11
N LEU A 6 -14.86 -23.63 -21.25
CA LEU A 6 -15.15 -24.88 -20.54
C LEU A 6 -14.28 -26.03 -21.07
N ALA A 7 -14.21 -26.21 -22.40
CA ALA A 7 -13.38 -27.26 -23.00
C ALA A 7 -11.88 -27.13 -22.63
N LEU A 8 -11.36 -25.90 -22.62
CA LEU A 8 -9.99 -25.63 -22.18
C LEU A 8 -9.82 -25.85 -20.68
N PHE A 9 -10.83 -25.53 -19.87
CA PHE A 9 -10.80 -25.82 -18.44
C PHE A 9 -10.77 -27.33 -18.19
N ASP A 10 -11.65 -28.09 -18.82
CA ASP A 10 -11.72 -29.55 -18.66
C ASP A 10 -10.40 -30.24 -19.06
N ALA A 11 -9.71 -29.72 -20.08
CA ALA A 11 -8.42 -30.23 -20.52
C ALA A 11 -7.25 -29.91 -19.56
N LEU A 12 -7.35 -28.82 -18.78
CA LEU A 12 -6.24 -28.30 -17.97
C LEU A 12 -6.45 -28.49 -16.46
N ALA A 13 -7.70 -28.54 -16.00
CA ALA A 13 -8.06 -28.69 -14.60
C ALA A 13 -7.70 -30.08 -14.08
N ALA A 14 -7.36 -30.17 -12.80
CA ALA A 14 -7.15 -31.47 -12.15
C ALA A 14 -8.47 -32.23 -11.93
N GLY A 15 -9.60 -31.50 -11.94
CA GLY A 15 -10.94 -32.06 -11.75
C GLY A 15 -11.11 -32.76 -10.40
N PHE A 16 -11.90 -33.82 -10.40
CA PHE A 16 -12.23 -34.60 -9.19
C PHE A 16 -11.27 -35.75 -8.90
N ALA A 17 -10.42 -36.13 -9.85
CA ALA A 17 -9.47 -37.25 -9.71
C ALA A 17 -8.04 -36.81 -10.07
N PRO A 18 -7.44 -35.89 -9.29
CA PRO A 18 -6.14 -35.31 -9.62
C PRO A 18 -4.99 -36.31 -9.39
N SER A 19 -3.96 -36.24 -10.24
CA SER A 19 -2.67 -36.88 -9.93
C SER A 19 -2.00 -36.17 -8.75
N PRO A 20 -1.64 -36.88 -7.66
CA PRO A 20 -1.09 -36.24 -6.46
C PRO A 20 0.17 -35.40 -6.71
N ALA A 21 1.09 -35.90 -7.55
CA ALA A 21 2.35 -35.22 -7.84
C ALA A 21 2.13 -33.92 -8.65
N VAL A 22 1.26 -33.96 -9.65
CA VAL A 22 0.94 -32.78 -10.48
C VAL A 22 0.18 -31.74 -9.65
N LEU A 23 -0.74 -32.21 -8.80
CA LEU A 23 -1.49 -31.33 -7.92
C LEU A 23 -0.59 -30.63 -6.90
N GLN A 24 0.35 -31.36 -6.27
CA GLN A 24 1.32 -30.77 -5.35
C GLN A 24 2.17 -29.69 -6.03
N LEU A 25 2.66 -29.97 -7.25
CA LEU A 25 3.42 -29.01 -8.03
C LEU A 25 2.57 -27.77 -8.37
N ALA A 26 1.34 -27.97 -8.85
CA ALA A 26 0.43 -26.88 -9.17
C ALA A 26 0.07 -26.05 -7.94
N SER A 27 -0.21 -26.67 -6.79
CA SER A 27 -0.49 -25.98 -5.53
C SER A 27 0.71 -25.16 -5.05
N ALA A 28 1.93 -25.71 -5.15
CA ALA A 28 3.16 -24.99 -4.80
C ALA A 28 3.38 -23.76 -5.70
N ILE A 29 3.17 -23.90 -7.02
CA ILE A 29 3.28 -22.79 -7.96
C ILE A 29 2.18 -21.76 -7.73
N ALA A 30 0.93 -22.20 -7.56
CA ALA A 30 -0.22 -21.33 -7.33
C ALA A 30 0.02 -20.44 -6.10
N LEU A 31 0.46 -21.02 -4.98
CA LEU A 31 0.65 -20.29 -3.72
C LEU A 31 1.99 -19.54 -3.64
N GLY A 32 3.07 -20.06 -4.24
CA GLY A 32 4.43 -19.56 -4.01
C GLY A 32 4.99 -18.63 -5.10
N SER A 33 4.48 -18.67 -6.33
CA SER A 33 5.07 -17.96 -7.48
C SER A 33 5.16 -16.44 -7.34
N SER A 34 4.24 -15.80 -6.60
CA SER A 34 4.28 -14.35 -6.34
C SER A 34 5.48 -13.97 -5.46
N TRP A 35 5.76 -14.78 -4.45
CA TRP A 35 6.95 -14.63 -3.60
C TRP A 35 8.24 -14.87 -4.39
N ALA A 36 8.25 -15.86 -5.28
CA ALA A 36 9.37 -16.10 -6.18
C ALA A 36 9.63 -14.89 -7.10
N CYS A 37 8.58 -14.28 -7.67
CA CYS A 37 8.72 -13.06 -8.47
C CYS A 37 9.26 -11.88 -7.65
N ALA A 38 8.78 -11.70 -6.41
CA ALA A 38 9.30 -10.67 -5.51
C ALA A 38 10.79 -10.89 -5.20
N ALA A 39 11.20 -12.13 -4.95
CA ALA A 39 12.61 -12.48 -4.71
C ALA A 39 13.48 -12.22 -5.95
N VAL A 40 13.01 -12.56 -7.15
CA VAL A 40 13.70 -12.27 -8.42
C VAL A 40 13.87 -10.76 -8.63
N LEU A 41 12.82 -9.97 -8.37
CA LEU A 41 12.88 -8.50 -8.44
C LEU A 41 13.84 -7.91 -7.41
N ALA A 42 13.85 -8.43 -6.18
CA ALA A 42 14.77 -8.01 -5.13
C ALA A 42 16.23 -8.32 -5.51
N TRP A 43 16.49 -9.52 -6.03
CA TRP A 43 17.80 -9.92 -6.56
C TRP A 43 18.25 -9.01 -7.72
N ALA A 44 17.35 -8.69 -8.65
CA ALA A 44 17.62 -7.76 -9.73
C ALA A 44 17.96 -6.35 -9.21
N ALA A 45 17.21 -5.84 -8.23
CA ALA A 45 17.47 -4.54 -7.59
C ALA A 45 18.81 -4.51 -6.81
N TRP A 46 19.22 -5.64 -6.23
CA TRP A 46 20.52 -5.81 -5.60
C TRP A 46 21.65 -5.76 -6.63
N ARG A 47 21.57 -6.62 -7.66
CA ARG A 47 22.65 -6.80 -8.65
C ARG A 47 22.77 -5.62 -9.62
N ARG A 48 21.67 -4.92 -9.90
CA ARG A 48 21.60 -3.85 -10.91
C ARG A 48 21.12 -2.56 -10.27
N ALA A 49 21.99 -1.90 -9.51
CA ALA A 49 21.65 -0.67 -8.79
C ALA A 49 21.06 0.43 -9.69
N ALA A 50 21.53 0.54 -10.94
CA ALA A 50 21.00 1.48 -11.93
C ALA A 50 19.54 1.21 -12.34
N GLN A 51 19.05 -0.01 -12.14
CA GLN A 51 17.68 -0.43 -12.49
C GLN A 51 16.71 -0.42 -11.30
N ARG A 52 17.13 0.01 -10.10
CA ARG A 52 16.24 0.14 -8.94
C ARG A 52 14.98 0.98 -9.23
N PRO A 53 15.05 2.13 -9.94
CA PRO A 53 13.85 2.87 -10.31
C PRO A 53 12.90 2.06 -11.22
N CYS A 54 13.46 1.23 -12.10
CA CYS A 54 12.66 0.33 -12.93
C CYS A 54 11.94 -0.72 -12.09
N VAL A 55 12.62 -1.33 -11.12
CA VAL A 55 12.02 -2.31 -10.21
C VAL A 55 10.90 -1.67 -9.39
N LEU A 56 11.11 -0.47 -8.84
CA LEU A 56 10.05 0.25 -8.11
C LEU A 56 8.86 0.57 -9.01
N ALA A 57 9.09 0.99 -10.26
CA ALA A 57 8.01 1.24 -11.23
C ALA A 57 7.23 -0.03 -11.58
N VAL A 58 7.92 -1.18 -11.69
CA VAL A 58 7.30 -2.49 -11.93
C VAL A 58 6.44 -2.94 -10.74
N LEU A 59 6.92 -2.75 -9.51
CA LEU A 59 6.15 -3.03 -8.30
C LEU A 59 4.90 -2.14 -8.21
N ALA A 60 5.04 -0.85 -8.50
CA ALA A 60 3.91 0.09 -8.53
C ALA A 60 2.88 -0.29 -9.61
N ALA A 61 3.34 -0.64 -10.81
CA ALA A 61 2.48 -1.11 -11.90
C ALA A 61 1.76 -2.43 -11.53
N GLY A 62 2.45 -3.35 -10.86
CA GLY A 62 1.85 -4.57 -10.31
C GLY A 62 0.77 -4.27 -9.27
N GLY A 63 1.02 -3.35 -8.34
CA GLY A 63 0.02 -2.88 -7.37
C GLY A 63 -1.21 -2.30 -8.06
N ALA A 64 -1.02 -1.40 -9.04
CA ALA A 64 -2.12 -0.83 -9.82
C ALA A 64 -2.90 -1.90 -10.60
N ALA A 65 -2.21 -2.87 -11.21
CA ALA A 65 -2.86 -4.00 -11.89
C ALA A 65 -3.69 -4.84 -10.92
N SER A 66 -3.24 -5.02 -9.68
CA SER A 66 -3.99 -5.73 -8.64
C SER A 66 -5.31 -5.03 -8.32
N LEU A 67 -5.27 -3.72 -8.09
CA LEU A 67 -6.47 -2.92 -7.79
C LEU A 67 -7.45 -2.94 -8.96
N VAL A 68 -6.98 -2.61 -10.16
CA VAL A 68 -7.83 -2.59 -11.37
C VAL A 68 -8.43 -3.98 -11.64
N SER A 69 -7.65 -5.05 -11.47
CA SER A 69 -8.14 -6.42 -11.65
C SER A 69 -9.25 -6.77 -10.66
N GLN A 70 -9.17 -6.32 -9.41
CA GLN A 70 -10.18 -6.59 -8.39
C GLN A 70 -11.47 -5.82 -8.65
N GLU A 71 -11.37 -4.56 -9.06
CA GLU A 71 -12.54 -3.74 -9.44
C GLU A 71 -13.26 -4.32 -10.67
N ILE A 72 -12.49 -4.76 -11.69
CA ILE A 72 -13.09 -5.45 -12.84
C ILE A 72 -13.75 -6.76 -12.39
N ALA A 73 -13.11 -7.54 -11.52
CA ALA A 73 -13.70 -8.77 -11.02
C ALA A 73 -15.01 -8.53 -10.25
N ALA A 74 -15.02 -7.54 -9.35
CA ALA A 74 -16.20 -7.18 -8.58
C ALA A 74 -17.36 -6.71 -9.47
N SER A 75 -17.07 -5.90 -10.49
CA SER A 75 -18.08 -5.39 -11.43
C SER A 75 -18.61 -6.44 -12.40
N VAL A 76 -17.77 -7.37 -12.87
CA VAL A 76 -18.17 -8.42 -13.81
C VAL A 76 -18.87 -9.59 -13.10
N GLY A 77 -18.51 -9.88 -11.84
CA GLY A 77 -19.19 -10.88 -11.02
C GLY A 77 -19.09 -12.33 -11.52
N MET A 78 -18.08 -12.64 -12.35
CA MET A 78 -17.97 -13.94 -13.01
C MET A 78 -17.60 -15.06 -11.99
N PRO A 79 -18.40 -16.14 -11.86
CA PRO A 79 -18.17 -17.19 -10.87
C PRO A 79 -17.02 -18.12 -11.24
N ARG A 80 -16.24 -18.57 -10.25
CA ARG A 80 -15.11 -19.48 -10.45
C ARG A 80 -15.57 -20.92 -10.71
N PRO A 81 -14.72 -21.78 -11.30
CA PRO A 81 -15.10 -23.16 -11.60
C PRO A 81 -15.61 -23.94 -10.38
N PHE A 82 -14.94 -23.80 -9.22
CA PHE A 82 -15.37 -24.47 -8.00
C PHE A 82 -16.70 -23.98 -7.43
N MET A 83 -17.06 -22.71 -7.67
CA MET A 83 -18.36 -22.15 -7.24
C MET A 83 -19.52 -22.76 -8.04
N MET A 84 -19.23 -23.26 -9.24
CA MET A 84 -20.20 -23.94 -10.09
C MET A 84 -20.14 -25.47 -9.97
N GLY A 85 -19.34 -26.02 -9.05
CA GLY A 85 -19.19 -27.46 -8.87
C GLY A 85 -18.48 -28.15 -10.03
N LEU A 86 -17.71 -27.45 -10.86
CA LEU A 86 -16.97 -28.05 -11.99
C LEU A 86 -15.66 -28.71 -11.54
N SER A 87 -15.10 -28.29 -10.41
CA SER A 87 -13.89 -28.85 -9.79
C SER A 87 -13.87 -28.49 -8.31
N PRO A 88 -13.30 -29.31 -7.43
CA PRO A 88 -12.91 -28.86 -6.10
C PRO A 88 -11.93 -27.69 -6.18
N ALA A 89 -11.98 -26.79 -5.19
CA ALA A 89 -10.90 -25.84 -4.95
C ALA A 89 -9.77 -26.57 -4.22
N HIS A 90 -8.73 -26.98 -4.95
CA HIS A 90 -7.62 -27.76 -4.38
C HIS A 90 -6.64 -26.93 -3.54
N VAL A 91 -6.85 -25.61 -3.47
CA VAL A 91 -6.13 -24.68 -2.60
C VAL A 91 -7.12 -23.74 -1.91
N PRO A 92 -6.80 -23.22 -0.69
CA PRO A 92 -7.67 -22.28 -0.01
C PRO A 92 -7.98 -21.06 -0.87
N HIS A 93 -9.28 -20.75 -1.05
CA HIS A 93 -9.72 -19.61 -1.83
C HIS A 93 -11.11 -19.13 -1.39
N GLY A 94 -11.29 -17.82 -1.26
CA GLY A 94 -12.58 -17.21 -0.92
C GLY A 94 -13.58 -17.19 -2.09
N LEU A 95 -14.87 -17.02 -1.75
CA LEU A 95 -15.98 -16.87 -2.70
C LEU A 95 -15.99 -15.46 -3.30
N ARG A 96 -15.18 -15.27 -4.34
CA ARG A 96 -15.07 -14.00 -5.06
C ARG A 96 -14.96 -14.22 -6.55
N ALA A 97 -15.31 -13.19 -7.33
CA ALA A 97 -15.26 -13.24 -8.78
C ALA A 97 -13.89 -13.64 -9.36
N GLY A 98 -13.92 -14.28 -10.52
CA GLY A 98 -12.76 -14.89 -11.17
C GLY A 98 -12.09 -14.07 -12.28
N LEU A 99 -12.84 -13.20 -12.97
CA LEU A 99 -12.41 -12.56 -14.23
C LEU A 99 -12.11 -11.06 -14.04
N PRO A 100 -10.89 -10.57 -14.28
CA PRO A 100 -9.65 -11.31 -14.58
C PRO A 100 -8.98 -11.89 -13.33
N SER A 101 -8.06 -12.84 -13.54
CA SER A 101 -7.24 -13.39 -12.46
C SER A 101 -6.23 -12.35 -11.95
N THR A 102 -6.35 -11.91 -10.70
CA THR A 102 -5.43 -10.94 -10.08
C THR A 102 -3.97 -11.36 -10.14
N HIS A 103 -3.67 -12.64 -9.88
CA HIS A 103 -2.28 -13.13 -9.94
C HIS A 103 -1.72 -13.05 -11.36
N ALA A 104 -2.52 -13.46 -12.37
CA ALA A 104 -2.14 -13.31 -13.76
C ALA A 104 -1.96 -11.83 -14.13
N SER A 105 -2.91 -10.97 -13.80
CA SER A 105 -2.86 -9.52 -14.05
C SER A 105 -1.58 -8.89 -13.53
N VAL A 106 -1.21 -9.17 -12.28
CA VAL A 106 -0.01 -8.63 -11.65
C VAL A 106 1.25 -9.17 -12.32
N MET A 107 1.38 -10.49 -12.46
CA MET A 107 2.61 -11.11 -12.96
C MET A 107 2.86 -10.81 -14.44
N PHE A 108 1.82 -10.80 -15.28
CA PHE A 108 1.94 -10.39 -16.68
C PHE A 108 2.27 -8.90 -16.82
N THR A 109 1.68 -8.03 -15.99
CA THR A 109 2.07 -6.60 -15.95
C THR A 109 3.57 -6.46 -15.65
N MET A 110 4.06 -7.15 -14.61
CA MET A 110 5.46 -7.10 -14.23
C MET A 110 6.37 -7.60 -15.37
N ALA A 111 6.03 -8.76 -15.96
CA ALA A 111 6.77 -9.34 -17.07
C ALA A 111 6.85 -8.39 -18.27
N PHE A 112 5.71 -7.89 -18.75
CA PHE A 112 5.66 -7.05 -19.95
C PHE A 112 6.38 -5.70 -19.75
N VAL A 113 6.23 -5.05 -18.59
CA VAL A 113 6.96 -3.81 -18.29
C VAL A 113 8.48 -4.04 -18.29
N LEU A 114 8.95 -5.16 -17.73
CA LEU A 114 10.38 -5.51 -17.75
C LEU A 114 10.89 -5.85 -19.15
N LEU A 115 10.11 -6.55 -19.96
CA LEU A 115 10.48 -6.90 -21.35
C LEU A 115 10.65 -5.67 -22.26
N LEU A 116 9.90 -4.60 -21.99
CA LEU A 116 10.05 -3.32 -22.67
C LEU A 116 11.34 -2.58 -22.28
N ARG A 117 12.00 -2.98 -21.17
CA ARG A 117 13.24 -2.38 -20.70
C ARG A 117 14.43 -3.26 -21.07
N ARG A 118 15.20 -2.86 -22.09
CA ARG A 118 16.37 -3.62 -22.61
C ARG A 118 17.29 -4.21 -21.51
N PRO A 119 17.72 -3.46 -20.48
CA PRO A 119 18.61 -3.99 -19.44
C PRO A 119 17.95 -4.97 -18.46
N MET A 120 16.65 -5.21 -18.58
CA MET A 120 15.85 -6.04 -17.67
C MET A 120 15.07 -7.15 -18.37
N ARG A 121 15.31 -7.37 -19.67
CA ARG A 121 14.60 -8.37 -20.48
C ARG A 121 14.75 -9.79 -19.97
N ASP A 122 15.93 -10.15 -19.50
CA ASP A 122 16.21 -11.46 -18.91
C ASP A 122 15.37 -11.71 -17.65
N VAL A 123 15.28 -10.71 -16.76
CA VAL A 123 14.40 -10.76 -15.59
C VAL A 123 12.93 -10.81 -16.01
N GLY A 124 12.56 -10.05 -17.05
CA GLY A 124 11.22 -10.08 -17.64
C GLY A 124 10.83 -11.45 -18.19
N LEU A 125 11.75 -12.18 -18.82
CA LEU A 125 11.52 -13.53 -19.32
C LEU A 125 11.33 -14.54 -18.18
N ILE A 126 12.10 -14.43 -17.10
CA ILE A 126 11.93 -15.27 -15.90
C ILE A 126 10.55 -15.04 -15.29
N ILE A 127 10.13 -13.79 -15.12
CA ILE A 127 8.80 -13.46 -14.58
C ILE A 127 7.69 -13.88 -15.55
N LEU A 128 7.89 -13.76 -16.87
CA LEU A 128 6.92 -14.25 -17.86
C LEU A 128 6.72 -15.76 -17.76
N ALA A 129 7.80 -16.53 -17.62
CA ALA A 129 7.72 -17.99 -17.44
C ALA A 129 6.98 -18.34 -16.14
N ALA A 130 7.27 -17.61 -15.04
CA ALA A 130 6.54 -17.76 -13.80
C ALA A 130 5.05 -17.41 -13.97
N ALA A 131 4.70 -16.34 -14.68
CA ALA A 131 3.32 -15.91 -14.92
C ALA A 131 2.53 -16.98 -15.69
N LEU A 132 3.13 -17.59 -16.72
CA LEU A 132 2.54 -18.69 -17.48
C LEU A 132 2.33 -19.92 -16.61
N ALA A 133 3.34 -20.31 -15.82
CA ALA A 133 3.25 -21.43 -14.88
C ALA A 133 2.15 -21.19 -13.83
N THR A 134 2.03 -19.97 -13.30
CA THR A 134 0.96 -19.59 -12.37
C THR A 134 -0.40 -19.61 -13.03
N GLY A 135 -0.53 -19.12 -14.26
CA GLY A 135 -1.76 -19.19 -15.02
C GLY A 135 -2.26 -20.62 -15.15
N TRP A 136 -1.39 -21.53 -15.61
CA TRP A 136 -1.69 -22.96 -15.67
C TRP A 136 -2.04 -23.54 -14.29
N ALA A 137 -1.21 -23.32 -13.28
CA ALA A 137 -1.40 -23.87 -11.95
C ALA A 137 -2.74 -23.44 -11.33
N ARG A 138 -3.14 -22.19 -11.53
CA ARG A 138 -4.41 -21.63 -11.03
C ARG A 138 -5.64 -22.23 -11.74
N ILE A 139 -5.50 -22.63 -13.00
CA ILE A 139 -6.53 -23.41 -13.73
C ILE A 139 -6.54 -24.85 -13.19
N HIS A 140 -5.36 -25.46 -13.06
CA HIS A 140 -5.20 -26.85 -12.63
C HIS A 140 -5.82 -27.10 -11.24
N VAL A 141 -5.59 -26.20 -10.28
CA VAL A 141 -6.17 -26.31 -8.92
C VAL A 141 -7.65 -25.92 -8.83
N GLY A 142 -8.32 -25.63 -9.95
CA GLY A 142 -9.77 -25.45 -10.04
C GLY A 142 -10.31 -24.08 -9.65
N ILE A 143 -9.45 -23.06 -9.50
CA ILE A 143 -9.87 -21.75 -8.98
C ILE A 143 -10.02 -20.67 -10.05
N HIS A 144 -9.64 -20.93 -11.30
CA HIS A 144 -9.77 -20.01 -12.42
C HIS A 144 -10.07 -20.72 -13.72
N PHE A 145 -10.79 -20.03 -14.61
CA PHE A 145 -10.91 -20.42 -16.00
C PHE A 145 -9.71 -19.95 -16.83
N PRO A 146 -9.43 -20.60 -17.98
CA PRO A 146 -8.46 -20.10 -18.96
C PRO A 146 -8.68 -18.65 -19.38
N PHE A 147 -9.94 -18.23 -19.58
CA PHE A 147 -10.25 -16.84 -19.94
C PHE A 147 -9.94 -15.84 -18.80
N ASP A 148 -9.96 -16.27 -17.54
CA ASP A 148 -9.56 -15.42 -16.41
C ASP A 148 -8.09 -15.03 -16.50
N VAL A 149 -7.26 -16.02 -16.83
CA VAL A 149 -5.82 -15.88 -17.01
C VAL A 149 -5.52 -15.05 -18.26
N ALA A 150 -6.21 -15.33 -19.37
CA ALA A 150 -6.05 -14.59 -20.62
C ALA A 150 -6.44 -13.11 -20.47
N ALA A 151 -7.55 -12.82 -19.77
CA ALA A 151 -7.95 -11.45 -19.47
C ALA A 151 -6.95 -10.75 -18.54
N GLY A 152 -6.35 -11.47 -17.58
CA GLY A 152 -5.26 -10.93 -16.76
C GLY A 152 -4.02 -10.59 -17.59
N ALA A 153 -3.64 -11.46 -18.54
CA ALA A 153 -2.55 -11.18 -19.48
C ALA A 153 -2.86 -9.95 -20.36
N LEU A 154 -4.09 -9.83 -20.87
CA LEU A 154 -4.53 -8.69 -21.67
C LEU A 154 -4.49 -7.39 -20.87
N LEU A 155 -4.97 -7.41 -19.63
CA LEU A 155 -4.88 -6.26 -18.72
C LEU A 155 -3.43 -5.85 -18.49
N GLY A 156 -2.55 -6.81 -18.23
CA GLY A 156 -1.12 -6.53 -18.04
C GLY A 156 -0.45 -5.96 -19.28
N ALA A 157 -0.82 -6.44 -20.47
CA ALA A 157 -0.33 -5.88 -21.74
C ALA A 157 -0.82 -4.44 -21.95
N ALA A 158 -2.09 -4.16 -21.64
CA ALA A 158 -2.67 -2.82 -21.73
C ALA A 158 -1.98 -1.83 -20.79
N ILE A 159 -1.73 -2.21 -19.53
CA ILE A 159 -0.99 -1.39 -18.56
C ILE A 159 0.44 -1.14 -19.05
N ALA A 160 1.14 -2.18 -19.51
CA ALA A 160 2.50 -2.03 -20.02
C ALA A 160 2.57 -1.10 -21.25
N ALA A 161 1.62 -1.23 -22.18
CA ALA A 161 1.50 -0.36 -23.35
C ALA A 161 1.22 1.10 -22.96
N ALA A 162 0.29 1.33 -22.02
CA ALA A 162 -0.01 2.66 -21.49
C ALA A 162 1.22 3.31 -20.84
N LEU A 163 1.96 2.56 -20.01
CA LEU A 163 3.20 3.04 -19.40
C LEU A 163 4.28 3.35 -20.43
N PHE A 164 4.39 2.57 -21.50
CA PHE A 164 5.31 2.82 -22.60
C PHE A 164 4.94 4.10 -23.36
N ALA A 165 3.67 4.27 -23.72
CA ALA A 165 3.16 5.47 -24.37
C ALA A 165 3.37 6.72 -23.49
N LEU A 166 3.07 6.63 -22.19
CA LEU A 166 3.32 7.68 -21.23
C LEU A 166 4.80 8.05 -21.16
N GLN A 167 5.73 7.09 -21.19
CA GLN A 167 7.16 7.40 -21.22
C GLN A 167 7.60 8.14 -22.49
N ALA A 168 7.01 7.83 -23.64
CA ALA A 168 7.30 8.52 -24.89
C ALA A 168 6.78 9.96 -24.91
N ILE A 169 5.62 10.20 -24.28
CA ILE A 169 4.94 11.50 -24.27
C ILE A 169 5.39 12.37 -23.07
N ALA A 170 5.85 11.74 -21.97
CA ALA A 170 6.23 12.41 -20.73
C ALA A 170 7.23 13.56 -20.91
N PRO A 171 8.27 13.51 -21.75
CA PRO A 171 9.16 14.66 -21.95
C PRO A 171 8.44 15.91 -22.48
N ARG A 172 7.34 15.74 -23.22
CA ARG A 172 6.54 16.84 -23.77
C ARG A 172 5.54 17.39 -22.74
N LEU A 173 4.93 16.50 -21.95
CA LEU A 173 3.94 16.90 -20.95
C LEU A 173 4.56 17.33 -19.62
N ALA A 174 5.73 16.82 -19.26
CA ALA A 174 6.35 17.08 -17.97
C ALA A 174 6.58 18.57 -17.69
N PRO A 175 7.04 19.42 -18.64
CA PRO A 175 7.16 20.86 -18.41
C PRO A 175 5.80 21.53 -18.16
N GLN A 176 4.77 21.14 -18.93
CA GLN A 176 3.41 21.70 -18.82
C GLN A 176 2.75 21.28 -17.51
N ALA A 177 2.83 19.99 -17.17
CA ALA A 177 2.34 19.45 -15.90
C ALA A 177 3.10 20.04 -14.71
N ALA A 178 4.43 20.20 -14.81
CA ALA A 178 5.22 20.85 -13.76
C ALA A 178 4.81 22.32 -13.59
N ALA A 179 4.53 23.06 -14.68
CA ALA A 179 4.05 24.44 -14.61
C ALA A 179 2.65 24.53 -14.00
N ALA A 180 1.72 23.66 -14.41
CA ALA A 180 0.35 23.59 -13.87
C ALA A 180 0.35 23.23 -12.37
N LEU A 181 1.20 22.28 -11.98
CA LEU A 181 1.34 21.84 -10.58
C LEU A 181 2.23 22.78 -9.75
N ALA A 182 3.00 23.69 -10.35
CA ALA A 182 3.93 24.55 -9.61
C ALA A 182 3.26 25.46 -8.59
N ARG A 183 2.04 25.95 -8.88
CA ARG A 183 1.26 26.75 -7.91
C ARG A 183 0.73 25.89 -6.75
N PRO A 184 -0.04 24.81 -6.98
CA PRO A 184 -0.54 23.98 -5.87
C PRO A 184 0.58 23.32 -5.06
N LEU A 185 1.66 22.85 -5.71
CA LEU A 185 2.80 22.28 -4.98
C LEU A 185 3.52 23.32 -4.12
N ARG A 186 3.57 24.60 -4.54
CA ARG A 186 4.11 25.69 -3.70
C ARG A 186 3.21 26.00 -2.51
N ALA A 187 1.89 25.93 -2.68
CA ALA A 187 0.95 26.08 -1.56
C ALA A 187 1.09 24.92 -0.55
N LEU A 188 1.22 23.68 -1.03
CA LEU A 188 1.50 22.51 -0.18
C LEU A 188 2.90 22.58 0.47
N ALA A 189 3.84 23.30 -0.15
CA ALA A 189 5.16 23.54 0.43
C ALA A 189 5.15 24.56 1.59
N ASP A 190 4.02 25.23 1.87
CA ASP A 190 3.86 26.12 3.01
C ASP A 190 3.77 25.31 4.32
N GLY A 191 4.31 25.83 5.42
CA GLY A 191 4.26 25.19 6.74
C GLY A 191 2.86 25.13 7.33
N ARG A 192 1.91 25.92 6.81
CA ARG A 192 0.48 25.83 7.20
C ARG A 192 -0.24 24.63 6.57
N ALA A 193 0.31 24.03 5.51
CA ALA A 193 -0.37 22.97 4.77
C ALA A 193 -0.66 21.73 5.64
N GLY A 194 0.27 21.34 6.53
CA GLY A 194 0.07 20.20 7.43
C GLY A 194 -1.13 20.39 8.37
N PRO A 195 -1.13 21.45 9.22
CA PRO A 195 -2.27 21.75 10.09
C PRO A 195 -3.60 21.96 9.34
N CYS A 196 -3.58 22.65 8.20
CA CYS A 196 -4.79 22.84 7.38
C CYS A 196 -5.32 21.52 6.84
N LEU A 197 -4.44 20.60 6.43
CA LEU A 197 -4.83 19.28 5.96
C LEU A 197 -5.50 18.49 7.08
N VAL A 198 -4.92 18.45 8.28
CA VAL A 198 -5.57 17.79 9.43
C VAL A 198 -6.92 18.40 9.75
N MET A 199 -7.07 19.73 9.69
CA MET A 199 -8.37 20.36 9.87
C MET A 199 -9.40 19.87 8.85
N VAL A 200 -9.01 19.69 7.58
CA VAL A 200 -9.88 19.10 6.55
C VAL A 200 -10.26 17.67 6.91
N PHE A 201 -9.30 16.83 7.33
CA PHE A 201 -9.57 15.45 7.75
C PHE A 201 -10.51 15.39 8.97
N VAL A 202 -10.32 16.28 9.96
CA VAL A 202 -11.21 16.43 11.12
C VAL A 202 -12.64 16.81 10.69
N LEU A 203 -12.78 17.74 9.74
CA LEU A 203 -14.09 18.13 9.22
C LEU A 203 -14.76 17.01 8.41
N VAL A 204 -13.98 16.25 7.63
CA VAL A 204 -14.45 15.08 6.89
C VAL A 204 -14.87 13.98 7.87
N ALA A 205 -14.09 13.72 8.92
CA ALA A 205 -14.45 12.78 9.98
C ALA A 205 -15.74 13.19 10.69
N ALA A 206 -15.88 14.46 11.05
CA ALA A 206 -17.10 14.98 11.65
C ALA A 206 -18.30 14.82 10.71
N TRP A 207 -18.13 15.11 9.42
CA TRP A 207 -19.19 14.96 8.43
C TRP A 207 -19.56 13.48 8.22
N VAL A 208 -18.58 12.61 7.97
CA VAL A 208 -18.82 11.17 7.78
C VAL A 208 -19.46 10.59 9.03
N GLY A 209 -18.91 10.79 10.22
CA GLY A 209 -19.46 10.27 11.46
C GLY A 209 -20.85 10.83 11.82
N SER A 210 -21.19 12.03 11.35
CA SER A 210 -22.54 12.60 11.49
C SER A 210 -23.56 12.00 10.52
N ASN A 211 -23.11 11.40 9.41
CA ASN A 211 -23.97 10.74 8.43
C ASN A 211 -23.88 9.24 8.62
N THR A 212 -24.92 8.64 9.22
CA THR A 212 -24.97 7.22 9.55
C THR A 212 -24.63 6.30 8.36
N PRO A 213 -24.22 5.04 8.61
CA PRO A 213 -23.83 4.09 7.56
C PRO A 213 -24.81 3.98 6.38
N GLY A 214 -26.11 4.20 6.62
CA GLY A 214 -27.14 4.19 5.58
C GLY A 214 -27.02 5.29 4.51
N MET A 215 -26.33 6.40 4.80
CA MET A 215 -26.12 7.51 3.86
C MET A 215 -24.74 7.50 3.20
N VAL A 216 -23.70 7.11 3.93
CA VAL A 216 -22.30 7.10 3.43
C VAL A 216 -21.89 5.73 2.89
N GLY A 217 -22.75 4.72 3.06
CA GLY A 217 -22.51 3.33 2.69
C GLY A 217 -21.88 2.56 3.85
N PRO A 218 -22.40 1.37 4.21
CA PRO A 218 -21.95 0.64 5.40
C PRO A 218 -20.46 0.28 5.36
N GLY A 219 -19.93 -0.07 4.19
CA GLY A 219 -18.56 -0.53 4.03
C GLY A 219 -17.48 0.55 3.92
N MET A 220 -17.76 1.84 4.16
CA MET A 220 -16.72 2.88 4.00
C MET A 220 -15.63 2.82 5.09
N LEU A 221 -16.05 2.58 6.33
CA LEU A 221 -15.21 2.55 7.53
C LEU A 221 -15.12 1.16 8.15
N GLU A 222 -15.66 0.13 7.48
CA GLU A 222 -15.51 -1.26 7.93
C GLU A 222 -14.05 -1.71 7.77
N GLU A 223 -13.66 -2.69 8.57
CA GLU A 223 -12.44 -3.49 8.38
C GLU A 223 -12.40 -4.04 6.94
N ASP A 224 -11.21 -4.02 6.33
CA ASP A 224 -10.97 -4.21 4.90
C ASP A 224 -11.71 -3.19 4.00
N GLY A 225 -12.14 -2.06 4.55
CA GLY A 225 -12.87 -1.01 3.84
C GLY A 225 -11.99 -0.19 2.87
N PRO A 226 -12.59 0.71 2.08
CA PRO A 226 -11.86 1.57 1.17
C PRO A 226 -10.95 2.58 1.91
N VAL A 227 -11.30 3.00 3.14
CA VAL A 227 -10.48 3.92 3.94
C VAL A 227 -9.19 3.23 4.38
N GLU A 228 -9.27 2.10 5.08
CA GLU A 228 -8.11 1.31 5.52
C GLU A 228 -7.21 0.90 4.33
N LYS A 229 -7.79 0.34 3.26
CA LYS A 229 -7.04 0.01 2.03
C LYS A 229 -6.36 1.24 1.43
N GLY A 230 -7.03 2.39 1.47
CA GLY A 230 -6.47 3.68 1.07
C GLY A 230 -5.28 4.08 1.94
N THR A 231 -5.39 3.96 3.27
CA THR A 231 -4.34 4.26 4.24
C THR A 231 -3.09 3.41 3.96
N VAL A 232 -3.24 2.09 3.81
CA VAL A 232 -2.15 1.16 3.47
C VAL A 232 -1.45 1.59 2.17
N LEU A 233 -2.23 1.85 1.11
CA LEU A 233 -1.70 2.26 -0.19
C LEU A 233 -0.91 3.56 -0.11
N LEU A 234 -1.38 4.54 0.68
CA LEU A 234 -0.70 5.82 0.86
C LEU A 234 0.61 5.68 1.65
N TYR A 235 0.66 4.81 2.67
CA TYR A 235 1.93 4.51 3.35
C TYR A 235 2.94 3.85 2.40
N LEU A 236 2.50 2.86 1.60
CA LEU A 236 3.36 2.23 0.60
C LEU A 236 3.85 3.25 -0.44
N ALA A 237 2.98 4.15 -0.89
CA ALA A 237 3.36 5.24 -1.79
C ALA A 237 4.42 6.16 -1.14
N ALA A 238 4.26 6.51 0.14
CA ALA A 238 5.24 7.31 0.88
C ALA A 238 6.61 6.63 0.92
N VAL A 239 6.67 5.32 1.20
CA VAL A 239 7.90 4.52 1.18
C VAL A 239 8.55 4.54 -0.21
N LEU A 240 7.77 4.38 -1.28
CA LEU A 240 8.27 4.43 -2.65
C LEU A 240 8.78 5.82 -3.06
N CYS A 241 8.25 6.89 -2.46
CA CYS A 241 8.70 8.26 -2.71
C CYS A 241 9.99 8.63 -1.97
N LEU A 242 10.32 7.99 -0.84
CA LEU A 242 11.52 8.31 -0.03
C LEU A 242 12.85 8.33 -0.82
N PRO A 243 13.14 7.37 -1.73
CA PRO A 243 14.37 7.39 -2.52
C PRO A 243 14.44 8.57 -3.49
N MET A 244 13.28 9.11 -3.91
CA MET A 244 13.18 10.20 -4.88
C MET A 244 13.52 11.58 -4.27
N VAL A 245 13.57 11.66 -2.93
CA VAL A 245 13.92 12.88 -2.21
C VAL A 245 15.45 13.04 -2.18
N ARG A 246 15.95 14.08 -2.85
CA ARG A 246 17.35 14.52 -2.74
C ARG A 246 17.47 15.58 -1.63
N MET A 247 17.35 15.14 -0.37
CA MET A 247 17.72 15.99 0.76
C MET A 247 19.20 15.83 1.07
N ALA A 248 19.95 16.93 1.02
CA ALA A 248 21.35 16.96 1.46
C ALA A 248 21.50 16.61 2.95
N SER A 249 20.43 16.73 3.75
CA SER A 249 20.41 16.45 5.17
C SER A 249 20.05 15.01 5.54
N LEU A 250 19.32 14.25 4.72
CA LEU A 250 18.95 12.86 5.04
C LEU A 250 19.95 11.87 4.46
N SER A 251 20.69 11.23 5.38
CA SER A 251 21.57 10.10 5.11
C SER A 251 20.78 8.88 4.64
N ARG A 252 21.49 7.86 4.12
CA ARG A 252 20.85 6.59 3.74
C ARG A 252 20.16 5.93 4.94
N LEU A 253 20.77 5.98 6.12
CA LEU A 253 20.22 5.40 7.34
C LEU A 253 18.90 6.06 7.75
N ASP A 254 18.75 7.37 7.57
CA ASP A 254 17.50 8.06 7.92
C ASP A 254 16.36 7.62 7.02
N ARG A 255 16.65 7.51 5.71
CA ARG A 255 15.64 7.05 4.74
C ARG A 255 15.24 5.61 5.03
N THR A 256 16.21 4.76 5.39
CA THR A 256 15.91 3.40 5.82
C THR A 256 15.06 3.38 7.08
N ALA A 257 15.41 4.16 8.11
CA ALA A 257 14.66 4.20 9.37
C ALA A 257 13.23 4.74 9.18
N ILE A 258 13.05 5.82 8.40
CA ILE A 258 11.72 6.33 8.04
C ILE A 258 10.94 5.27 7.24
N GLY A 259 11.58 4.63 6.26
CA GLY A 259 10.96 3.58 5.46
C GLY A 259 10.50 2.38 6.30
N VAL A 260 11.31 1.93 7.28
CA VAL A 260 10.94 0.87 8.22
C VAL A 260 9.69 1.26 9.01
N LEU A 261 9.63 2.49 9.53
CA LEU A 261 8.47 2.94 10.31
C LEU A 261 7.19 3.07 9.46
N LEU A 262 7.29 3.63 8.26
CA LEU A 262 6.13 3.71 7.35
C LEU A 262 5.64 2.33 6.91
N LEU A 263 6.54 1.37 6.68
CA LEU A 263 6.17 -0.02 6.42
C LEU A 263 5.53 -0.68 7.64
N ALA A 264 6.01 -0.37 8.85
CA ALA A 264 5.41 -0.87 10.08
C ALA A 264 3.99 -0.32 10.28
N PHE A 265 3.76 0.98 10.02
CA PHE A 265 2.42 1.54 10.04
C PHE A 265 1.51 0.91 8.99
N ALA A 266 1.98 0.71 7.75
CA ALA A 266 1.22 0.02 6.71
C ALA A 266 0.87 -1.43 7.09
N ALA A 267 1.79 -2.14 7.75
CA ALA A 267 1.58 -3.52 8.18
C ALA A 267 0.67 -3.62 9.41
N ARG A 268 0.67 -2.61 10.28
CA ARG A 268 -0.32 -2.48 11.38
C ARG A 268 -1.70 -2.29 10.78
N GLU A 269 -1.81 -1.30 9.89
CA GLU A 269 -3.07 -0.94 9.23
C GLU A 269 -3.68 -2.11 8.46
N ALA A 270 -2.88 -2.84 7.68
CA ALA A 270 -3.36 -3.97 6.91
C ALA A 270 -3.57 -5.26 7.74
N ASP A 271 -3.53 -5.16 9.07
CA ASP A 271 -3.66 -6.29 9.99
C ASP A 271 -2.72 -7.48 9.75
N TRP A 272 -1.56 -7.24 9.12
CA TRP A 272 -0.60 -8.31 8.81
C TRP A 272 -0.06 -8.98 10.07
N HIS A 273 -0.06 -8.25 11.19
CA HIS A 273 0.30 -8.79 12.48
C HIS A 273 -0.73 -9.81 12.99
N LEU A 274 -2.04 -9.54 12.86
CA LEU A 274 -3.09 -10.51 13.18
C LEU A 274 -3.06 -11.70 12.22
N ALA A 275 -2.87 -11.46 10.93
CA ALA A 275 -2.77 -12.53 9.94
C ALA A 275 -1.58 -13.48 10.19
N HIS A 276 -0.47 -12.96 10.73
CA HIS A 276 0.74 -13.73 10.95
C HIS A 276 0.81 -14.39 12.35
N PHE A 277 0.38 -13.68 13.40
CA PHE A 277 0.49 -14.11 14.79
C PHE A 277 -0.83 -14.59 15.40
N GLY A 278 -1.97 -14.29 14.80
CA GLY A 278 -3.31 -14.54 15.35
C GLY A 278 -3.72 -13.51 16.40
N ALA A 279 -5.01 -13.51 16.75
CA ALA A 279 -5.57 -12.58 17.75
C ALA A 279 -4.96 -12.72 19.16
N ALA A 280 -4.41 -13.90 19.46
CA ALA A 280 -3.67 -14.19 20.69
C ALA A 280 -2.30 -13.47 20.78
N GLY A 281 -1.85 -12.85 19.69
CA GLY A 281 -0.66 -12.02 19.64
C GLY A 281 0.66 -12.78 19.54
N VAL A 282 1.76 -12.03 19.48
CA VAL A 282 3.12 -12.54 19.21
C VAL A 282 3.60 -13.55 20.27
N LEU A 283 3.12 -13.46 21.51
CA LEU A 283 3.60 -14.26 22.64
C LEU A 283 3.01 -15.68 22.67
N GLU A 284 1.83 -15.87 22.09
CA GLU A 284 1.14 -17.17 22.07
C GLU A 284 1.37 -17.95 20.76
N ALA A 285 2.11 -17.36 19.82
CA ALA A 285 2.45 -17.99 18.56
C ALA A 285 3.54 -19.08 18.71
N PRO A 286 3.68 -20.03 17.77
CA PRO A 286 4.80 -20.98 17.75
C PRO A 286 6.16 -20.27 17.73
N LEU A 287 7.16 -20.84 18.41
CA LEU A 287 8.48 -20.23 18.61
C LEU A 287 9.11 -19.58 17.35
N PRO A 288 9.06 -20.19 16.14
CA PRO A 288 9.60 -19.55 14.95
C PRO A 288 8.93 -18.22 14.60
N ARG A 289 7.61 -18.11 14.82
CA ARG A 289 6.86 -16.87 14.61
C ARG A 289 7.21 -15.86 15.70
N VAL A 290 7.26 -16.26 16.97
CA VAL A 290 7.68 -15.36 18.06
C VAL A 290 9.03 -14.73 17.77
N LEU A 291 10.02 -15.53 17.33
CA LEU A 291 11.35 -15.05 16.97
C LEU A 291 11.31 -14.07 15.79
N ALA A 292 10.49 -14.35 14.76
CA ALA A 292 10.28 -13.44 13.64
C ALA A 292 9.64 -12.11 14.09
N GLY A 293 8.61 -12.16 14.94
CA GLY A 293 7.96 -10.98 15.51
C GLY A 293 8.91 -10.14 16.35
N ALA A 294 9.70 -10.77 17.23
CA ALA A 294 10.72 -10.11 18.03
C ALA A 294 11.78 -9.43 17.15
N ALA A 295 12.23 -10.07 16.06
CA ALA A 295 13.17 -9.48 15.12
C ALA A 295 12.58 -8.24 14.40
N ILE A 296 11.30 -8.31 13.99
CA ILE A 296 10.59 -7.17 13.38
C ILE A 296 10.46 -6.02 14.38
N LEU A 297 10.03 -6.29 15.61
CA LEU A 297 9.90 -5.28 16.66
C LEU A 297 11.25 -4.65 17.02
N ALA A 298 12.33 -5.44 17.09
CA ALA A 298 13.68 -4.94 17.33
C ALA A 298 14.14 -4.01 16.19
N LEU A 299 13.82 -4.34 14.94
CA LEU A 299 14.11 -3.49 13.79
C LEU A 299 13.34 -2.16 13.85
N ILE A 300 12.05 -2.21 14.19
CA ILE A 300 11.20 -1.02 14.38
C ILE A 300 11.74 -0.15 15.52
N ALA A 301 12.05 -0.74 16.67
CA ALA A 301 12.60 -0.04 17.83
C ALA A 301 13.97 0.59 17.52
N ALA A 302 14.84 -0.11 16.78
CA ALA A 302 16.12 0.42 16.33
C ALA A 302 15.94 1.61 15.38
N ALA A 303 14.99 1.54 14.44
CA ALA A 303 14.67 2.64 13.52
C ALA A 303 14.10 3.85 14.26
N ALA A 304 13.14 3.65 15.16
CA ALA A 304 12.57 4.69 16.00
C ALA A 304 13.64 5.35 16.89
N GLY A 305 14.46 4.52 17.56
CA GLY A 305 15.56 4.98 18.40
C GLY A 305 16.61 5.77 17.63
N TRP A 306 16.93 5.35 16.40
CA TRP A 306 17.83 6.11 15.51
C TRP A 306 17.28 7.50 15.22
N LEU A 307 16.01 7.60 14.80
CA LEU A 307 15.38 8.89 14.50
C LEU A 307 15.20 9.76 15.74
N ALA A 308 14.85 9.19 16.89
CA ALA A 308 14.75 9.91 18.16
C ALA A 308 16.10 10.48 18.60
N ARG A 309 17.16 9.66 18.60
CA ARG A 309 18.54 10.12 18.90
C ARG A 309 19.00 11.19 17.93
N ARG A 310 18.65 11.07 16.66
CA ARG A 310 18.95 12.07 15.64
C ARG A 310 18.20 13.37 15.88
N ALA A 311 16.90 13.32 16.20
CA ALA A 311 16.11 14.49 16.52
C ALA A 311 16.68 15.21 17.75
N TRP A 312 17.08 14.45 18.78
CA TRP A 312 17.69 14.96 20.01
C TRP A 312 19.09 15.56 19.81
N SER A 313 19.94 14.90 19.02
CA SER A 313 21.35 15.33 18.78
C SER A 313 21.49 16.42 17.71
N ALA A 314 20.49 16.58 16.84
CA ALA A 314 20.54 17.56 15.78
C ALA A 314 20.19 18.96 16.31
N SER A 315 21.23 19.74 16.65
CA SER A 315 21.15 21.20 16.74
C SER A 315 20.55 21.83 15.47
N ARG A 316 20.58 21.13 14.33
CA ARG A 316 19.89 21.51 13.08
C ARG A 316 18.39 21.24 13.07
N ALA A 317 17.90 20.15 13.68
CA ALA A 317 16.46 19.90 13.83
C ALA A 317 15.83 20.92 14.80
N MET A 318 16.53 21.19 15.90
CA MET A 318 16.14 22.25 16.83
C MET A 318 16.21 23.65 16.19
N ARG A 319 17.17 23.89 15.27
CA ARG A 319 17.20 25.12 14.45
C ARG A 319 16.09 25.18 13.42
N SER A 320 15.74 24.09 12.73
CA SER A 320 14.63 24.08 11.77
C SER A 320 13.28 24.27 12.46
N TRP A 321 13.14 23.78 13.70
CA TRP A 321 12.01 24.08 14.58
C TRP A 321 11.98 25.57 14.96
N ARG A 322 13.11 26.11 15.44
CA ARG A 322 13.23 27.55 15.75
C ARG A 322 13.00 28.45 14.54
N GLN A 323 13.32 27.99 13.33
CA GLN A 323 13.14 28.69 12.06
C GLN A 323 11.79 28.40 11.38
N TRP A 324 10.90 27.61 12.01
CA TRP A 324 9.58 27.28 11.48
C TRP A 324 9.61 26.75 10.03
N ARG A 325 10.54 25.84 9.72
CA ARG A 325 10.57 25.23 8.38
C ARG A 325 9.28 24.41 8.15
N PRO A 326 8.70 24.43 6.94
CA PRO A 326 7.43 23.75 6.65
C PRO A 326 7.39 22.27 7.04
N GLU A 327 8.47 21.54 6.75
CA GLU A 327 8.57 20.11 7.06
C GLU A 327 8.55 19.82 8.58
N ALA A 328 9.01 20.76 9.41
CA ALA A 328 8.99 20.60 10.86
C ALA A 328 7.57 20.76 11.41
N ALA A 329 6.81 21.74 10.90
CA ALA A 329 5.41 21.94 11.26
C ALA A 329 4.58 20.70 10.91
N THR A 330 4.72 20.18 9.69
CA THR A 330 4.03 18.95 9.25
C THR A 330 4.43 17.73 10.09
N SER A 331 5.71 17.61 10.49
CA SER A 331 6.16 16.51 11.36
C SER A 331 5.55 16.60 12.77
N LEU A 332 5.43 17.79 13.33
CA LEU A 332 4.75 18.00 14.62
C LEU A 332 3.26 17.69 14.52
N THR A 333 2.63 18.11 13.43
CA THR A 333 1.24 17.75 13.13
C THR A 333 1.07 16.24 13.04
N PHE A 334 1.97 15.53 12.36
CA PHE A 334 1.95 14.07 12.28
C PHE A 334 2.03 13.41 13.67
N VAL A 335 2.96 13.86 14.53
CA VAL A 335 3.08 13.34 15.90
C VAL A 335 1.83 13.66 16.73
N ALA A 336 1.25 14.85 16.58
CA ALA A 336 0.03 15.23 17.26
C ALA A 336 -1.17 14.37 16.83
N VAL A 337 -1.28 14.03 15.54
CA VAL A 337 -2.33 13.13 15.03
C VAL A 337 -2.15 11.71 15.57
N ILE A 338 -0.92 11.18 15.66
CA ILE A 338 -0.67 9.89 16.33
C ILE A 338 -1.16 9.93 17.77
N GLY A 339 -0.79 10.98 18.52
CA GLY A 339 -1.23 11.14 19.91
C GLY A 339 -2.76 11.20 20.03
N ALA A 340 -3.42 11.92 19.11
CA ALA A 340 -4.87 12.01 19.08
C ALA A 340 -5.54 10.66 18.75
N ALA A 341 -5.03 9.92 17.76
CA ALA A 341 -5.54 8.60 17.39
C ALA A 341 -5.44 7.60 18.55
N VAL A 342 -4.27 7.54 19.22
CA VAL A 342 -4.07 6.69 20.41
C VAL A 342 -5.03 7.05 21.55
N ILE A 343 -5.33 8.33 21.74
CA ILE A 343 -6.30 8.76 22.76
C ILE A 343 -7.73 8.34 22.37
N LEU A 344 -8.09 8.46 21.09
CA LEU A 344 -9.42 8.08 20.58
C LEU A 344 -9.67 6.58 20.74
N ASP A 345 -8.69 5.75 20.40
CA ASP A 345 -8.74 4.28 20.55
C ASP A 345 -8.99 3.85 22.02
N GLN A 346 -8.39 4.55 22.98
CA GLN A 346 -8.57 4.24 24.41
C GLN A 346 -9.85 4.83 25.03
N LEU A 347 -10.56 5.71 24.33
CA LEU A 347 -11.68 6.46 24.88
C LEU A 347 -12.92 5.58 25.17
N PRO A 348 -13.36 4.66 24.29
CA PRO A 348 -14.52 3.80 24.53
C PRO A 348 -14.36 2.92 25.76
N ALA A 349 -13.19 2.28 25.93
CA ALA A 349 -12.88 1.45 27.09
C ALA A 349 -12.88 2.26 28.40
N SER A 350 -12.35 3.49 28.36
CA SER A 350 -12.31 4.40 29.50
C SER A 350 -13.70 4.89 29.91
N LEU A 351 -14.60 5.11 28.94
CA LEU A 351 -15.98 5.55 29.19
C LEU A 351 -16.88 4.40 29.67
N ALA A 352 -16.68 3.18 29.16
CA ALA A 352 -17.43 2.00 29.59
C ALA A 352 -17.19 1.65 31.08
N GLY A 353 -16.00 1.93 31.61
CA GLY A 353 -15.67 1.73 33.02
C GLY A 353 -16.28 2.73 33.99
N GLN A 354 -16.88 3.84 33.52
CA GLN A 354 -17.33 4.93 34.40
C GLN A 354 -18.85 5.05 34.59
N GLN A 355 -19.72 4.41 33.81
CA GLN A 355 -21.18 4.58 33.97
C GLN A 355 -22.02 3.46 33.30
N PRO A 356 -22.57 2.49 34.05
CA PRO A 356 -23.55 1.55 33.52
C PRO A 356 -24.95 2.17 33.28
N ASP A 357 -25.36 3.18 34.07
CA ASP A 357 -26.79 3.53 34.20
C ASP A 357 -27.21 4.94 33.74
N LEU A 358 -26.31 5.81 33.30
CA LEU A 358 -26.66 7.20 32.91
C LEU A 358 -26.69 7.47 31.39
N LEU A 359 -26.32 6.49 30.56
CA LEU A 359 -26.27 6.63 29.10
C LEU A 359 -27.21 5.68 28.34
N ALA A 360 -28.18 5.06 29.04
CA ALA A 360 -29.26 4.27 28.44
C ALA A 360 -30.33 5.13 27.72
N VAL A 361 -29.93 6.27 27.14
CA VAL A 361 -30.78 7.07 26.24
C VAL A 361 -30.67 6.47 24.84
N GLY A 362 -31.48 5.45 24.54
CA GLY A 362 -31.75 4.93 23.19
C GLY A 362 -30.57 4.28 22.45
N SER A 363 -30.78 3.06 21.96
CA SER A 363 -29.83 2.30 21.11
C SER A 363 -29.32 3.08 19.90
N SER A 364 -30.10 4.04 19.39
CA SER A 364 -29.74 4.93 18.28
C SER A 364 -28.66 5.95 18.64
N SER A 365 -28.60 6.45 19.88
CA SER A 365 -27.59 7.44 20.29
C SER A 365 -26.23 6.79 20.56
N ALA A 366 -26.22 5.56 21.08
CA ALA A 366 -25.00 4.79 21.31
C ALA A 366 -24.36 4.33 20.00
N ALA A 367 -25.16 3.83 19.05
CA ALA A 367 -24.70 3.47 17.72
C ALA A 367 -24.14 4.69 16.97
N PHE A 368 -24.81 5.85 17.06
CA PHE A 368 -24.31 7.09 16.50
C PHE A 368 -22.97 7.53 17.11
N ARG A 369 -22.84 7.51 18.44
CA ARG A 369 -21.57 7.86 19.11
C ARG A 369 -20.43 6.91 18.73
N SER A 370 -20.69 5.61 18.68
CA SER A 370 -19.71 4.61 18.27
C SER A 370 -19.26 4.85 16.83
N TYR A 371 -20.20 5.06 15.90
CA TYR A 371 -19.88 5.34 14.51
C TYR A 371 -19.14 6.68 14.32
N LEU A 372 -19.51 7.71 15.09
CA LEU A 372 -18.82 8.99 15.09
C LEU A 372 -17.37 8.84 15.54
N MET A 373 -17.11 8.12 16.64
CA MET A 373 -15.74 7.87 17.13
C MET A 373 -14.93 7.05 16.13
N HIS A 374 -15.51 5.96 15.59
CA HIS A 374 -14.89 5.14 14.56
C HIS A 374 -14.52 5.95 13.31
N SER A 375 -15.40 6.88 12.91
CA SER A 375 -15.11 7.79 11.81
C SER A 375 -13.94 8.75 12.09
N PHE A 376 -13.75 9.19 13.33
CA PHE A 376 -12.60 10.02 13.70
C PHE A 376 -11.30 9.22 13.70
N GLU A 377 -11.34 8.01 14.22
CA GLU A 377 -10.20 7.10 14.22
C GLU A 377 -9.70 6.82 12.80
N GLU A 378 -10.51 6.16 11.98
CA GLU A 378 -10.19 5.75 10.60
C GLU A 378 -9.71 6.91 9.72
N ILE A 379 -10.41 8.05 9.76
CA ILE A 379 -10.09 9.18 8.88
C ILE A 379 -8.85 9.93 9.38
N LEU A 380 -8.58 9.99 10.69
CA LEU A 380 -7.33 10.56 11.19
C LEU A 380 -6.13 9.64 10.93
N GLU A 381 -6.32 8.32 10.97
CA GLU A 381 -5.29 7.36 10.57
C GLU A 381 -4.97 7.50 9.07
N LEU A 382 -5.98 7.69 8.21
CA LEU A 382 -5.79 8.02 6.80
C LEU A 382 -5.02 9.34 6.57
N ALA A 383 -5.10 10.30 7.51
CA ALA A 383 -4.38 11.57 7.41
C ALA A 383 -2.85 11.40 7.60
N LEU A 384 -2.42 10.40 8.37
CA LEU A 384 -1.01 10.16 8.69
C LEU A 384 -0.13 9.92 7.44
N PRO A 385 -0.44 8.96 6.54
CA PRO A 385 0.38 8.77 5.34
C PRO A 385 0.33 9.96 4.38
N VAL A 386 -0.77 10.73 4.37
CA VAL A 386 -0.86 11.98 3.60
C VAL A 386 0.09 13.05 4.14
N LEU A 387 0.17 13.20 5.47
CA LEU A 387 1.15 14.08 6.12
C LEU A 387 2.59 13.61 5.87
N ALA A 388 2.84 12.30 5.84
CA ALA A 388 4.16 11.76 5.48
C ALA A 388 4.55 12.13 4.04
N LEU A 389 3.64 11.96 3.07
CA LEU A 389 3.82 12.39 1.68
C LEU A 389 4.04 13.90 1.56
N LEU A 390 3.29 14.70 2.31
CA LEU A 390 3.45 16.15 2.37
C LEU A 390 4.82 16.55 2.91
N ALA A 391 5.28 15.92 3.98
CA ALA A 391 6.60 16.16 4.57
C ALA A 391 7.72 15.79 3.57
N ILE A 392 7.59 14.66 2.86
CA ILE A 392 8.49 14.22 1.76
C ILE A 392 8.52 15.26 0.63
N LEU A 393 7.37 15.81 0.25
CA LEU A 393 7.25 16.85 -0.77
C LEU A 393 7.90 18.17 -0.33
N GLN A 394 7.56 18.66 0.86
CA GLN A 394 8.12 19.87 1.46
C GLN A 394 9.64 19.79 1.56
N ALA A 395 10.15 18.64 2.03
CA ALA A 395 11.57 18.32 2.05
C ALA A 395 12.25 18.44 0.68
N ARG A 396 11.62 17.91 -0.37
CA ARG A 396 12.14 17.94 -1.74
C ARG A 396 12.19 19.37 -2.30
N LEU A 397 11.16 20.16 -2.05
CA LEU A 397 11.06 21.54 -2.52
C LEU A 397 11.93 22.51 -1.71
N GLY A 398 12.00 22.34 -0.38
CA GLY A 398 12.82 23.13 0.52
C GLY A 398 14.32 23.01 0.23
N GLY A 399 14.82 21.80 -0.07
CA GLY A 399 16.21 21.58 -0.47
C GLY A 399 16.62 22.25 -1.79
N SER A 400 15.66 22.71 -2.58
CA SER A 400 15.90 23.48 -3.81
C SER A 400 16.08 24.98 -3.54
N ARG A 401 15.49 25.51 -2.46
CA ARG A 401 15.64 26.92 -2.04
C ARG A 401 17.05 27.22 -1.50
N ASP A 402 17.66 26.28 -0.77
CA ASP A 402 19.03 26.41 -0.24
C ASP A 402 20.12 26.36 -1.34
N ARG A 403 19.76 26.08 -2.61
CA ARG A 403 20.68 26.02 -3.76
C ARG A 403 20.56 27.22 -4.71
N ALA A 404 19.67 28.18 -4.46
CA ALA A 404 19.58 29.37 -5.28
C ALA A 404 20.81 30.27 -5.04
N PRO A 405 21.59 30.65 -6.08
CA PRO A 405 22.69 31.60 -5.94
C PRO A 405 22.10 33.00 -5.77
N GLY A 406 21.79 33.37 -4.53
CA GLY A 406 21.15 34.66 -4.24
C GLY A 406 20.96 34.95 -2.76
N GLY A 407 21.70 34.28 -1.88
CA GLY A 407 21.76 34.65 -0.47
C GLY A 407 22.49 35.97 -0.33
N ILE A 408 21.75 37.08 -0.32
CA ILE A 408 22.26 38.40 0.05
C ILE A 408 22.90 38.25 1.44
N ALA A 409 24.22 38.33 1.47
CA ALA A 409 24.97 38.50 2.69
C ALA A 409 24.53 39.84 3.31
N ARG A 410 23.68 39.78 4.34
CA ARG A 410 23.62 40.87 5.31
C ARG A 410 24.87 40.77 6.18
N SER A 411 25.95 41.38 5.70
CA SER A 411 27.07 41.77 6.56
C SER A 411 26.57 42.90 7.48
N TYR A 412 26.59 42.65 8.78
CA TYR A 412 26.49 43.70 9.78
C TYR A 412 27.76 44.57 9.68
N ALA A 413 27.55 45.84 9.37
CA ALA A 413 28.37 46.97 9.81
C ALA A 413 27.47 47.85 10.67
#